data_AF-A0A1W5ZWX9-F1
#
_entry.id   AF-A0A1W5ZWX9-F1
#
_cell.length_a   1.000
_cell.length_b   1.000
_cell.length_c   1.000
_cell.angle_alpha   90.00
_cell.angle_beta   90.00
_cell.angle_gamma   90.00
#
_symmetry.space_group_name_H-M   'P 1'
#
loop_
_entity.id
_entity.type
_entity.pdbx_description
1 polymer ?
#
loop_
_entity_poly.entity_id
_entity_poly.type
_entity_poly.pdbx_seq_one_letter_code
_entity_poly.pdbx_strand_id
1 'polypeptide(L)' 'MELLQYIKGEGYTEASFVHTDGNNCYLSLREIKTNEQLYEHLQLVPTRVHYFPLEREPYLECVTYEKTIKIKLIKGTL' A
#
# COMPACT_ATOMS: atom_id res chain seq x y z
N MET A 1 -13.77 9.15 2.52
CA MET A 1 -12.59 9.20 3.40
C MET A 1 -11.37 8.94 2.53
N GLU A 2 -10.29 9.70 2.69
CA GLU A 2 -9.07 9.50 1.88
C GLU A 2 -8.30 8.26 2.34
N LEU A 3 -7.83 7.44 1.40
CA LEU A 3 -7.15 6.17 1.67
C LEU A 3 -5.88 6.37 2.53
N LEU A 4 -5.04 7.35 2.21
CA LEU A 4 -3.83 7.63 2.97
C LEU A 4 -4.12 8.01 4.42
N GLN A 5 -5.19 8.79 4.66
CA GLN A 5 -5.60 9.18 6.01
C GLN A 5 -6.03 7.95 6.81
N TYR A 6 -6.78 7.03 6.18
CA TYR A 6 -7.14 5.75 6.79
C TYR A 6 -5.90 4.94 7.17
N ILE A 7 -4.99 4.74 6.22
CA ILE A 7 -3.76 3.96 6.42
C ILE A 7 -2.91 4.54 7.56
N LYS A 8 -2.74 5.87 7.60
CA LYS A 8 -2.00 6.54 8.66
C LYS A 8 -2.71 6.49 10.01
N GLY A 9 -4.04 6.64 10.01
CA GLY A 9 -4.86 6.55 11.23
C GLY A 9 -4.78 5.17 11.90
N GLU A 10 -4.62 4.11 11.10
CA GLU A 10 -4.42 2.74 11.57
C GLU A 10 -2.98 2.45 12.08
N GLY A 11 -2.05 3.41 11.90
CA GLY A 11 -0.65 3.30 12.34
C GLY A 11 0.28 2.63 11.33
N TYR A 12 -0.14 2.47 10.07
CA TYR A 12 0.76 1.98 9.03
C TYR A 12 1.71 3.09 8.58
N THR A 13 3.01 2.80 8.60
CA THR A 13 4.05 3.78 8.28
C THR A 13 4.83 3.45 7.02
N GLU A 14 4.71 2.22 6.53
CA GLU A 14 5.53 1.67 5.47
C GLU A 14 4.67 0.77 4.56
N ALA A 15 5.06 0.67 3.30
CA ALA A 15 4.43 -0.19 2.31
C ALA A 15 5.50 -0.98 1.54
N SER A 16 5.24 -2.26 1.28
CA SER A 16 6.14 -3.12 0.51
C SER A 16 5.37 -3.91 -0.54
N PHE A 17 5.92 -4.01 -1.75
CA PHE A 17 5.30 -4.71 -2.86
C PHE A 17 6.34 -5.19 -3.87
N VAL A 18 5.97 -6.19 -4.66
CA VAL A 18 6.76 -6.63 -5.82
C VAL A 18 6.19 -5.92 -7.05
N HIS A 19 7.03 -5.14 -7.73
CA HIS A 19 6.63 -4.49 -8.97
C HIS A 19 6.59 -5.50 -10.14
N THR A 20 6.00 -5.12 -11.28
CA THR A 20 5.76 -6.04 -12.41
C THR A 20 7.02 -6.58 -13.05
N ASP A 21 8.15 -5.89 -12.87
CA ASP A 21 9.50 -6.29 -13.27
C ASP A 21 10.17 -7.29 -12.30
N GLY A 22 9.49 -7.65 -11.21
CA GLY A 22 9.99 -8.57 -10.19
C GLY A 22 10.82 -7.90 -9.09
N ASN A 23 11.00 -6.58 -9.13
CA ASN A 23 11.76 -5.87 -8.12
C ASN A 23 10.93 -5.67 -6.85
N ASN A 24 11.57 -5.90 -5.69
CA ASN A 24 11.00 -5.55 -4.40
C ASN A 24 11.07 -4.03 -4.22
N CYS A 25 9.90 -3.41 -4.12
CA CYS A 25 9.75 -2.01 -3.80
C CYS A 25 9.36 -1.82 -2.34
N TYR A 26 9.87 -0.74 -1.76
CA TYR A 26 9.59 -0.32 -0.40
C TYR A 26 9.36 1.18 -0.38
N LEU A 27 8.30 1.60 0.30
CA LEU A 27 7.83 2.97 0.33
C LEU A 27 7.56 3.40 1.78
N SER A 28 8.17 4.52 2.19
CA SER A 28 7.86 5.17 3.46
C SER A 28 6.57 6.00 3.33
N LEU A 29 5.51 5.59 4.01
CA LEU A 29 4.24 6.32 4.03
C LEU A 29 4.28 7.56 4.92
N ARG A 30 5.30 7.70 5.77
CA ARG A 30 5.49 8.87 6.63
C ARG A 30 5.70 10.14 5.82
N GLU A 31 6.41 10.02 4.69
CA GLU A 31 6.80 11.13 3.83
C GLU A 31 5.72 11.51 2.81
N ILE A 32 4.80 10.58 2.50
CA ILE A 32 3.67 10.78 1.59
C ILE A 32 2.61 11.65 2.26
N LYS A 33 2.19 12.75 1.64
CA LYS A 33 1.22 13.70 2.23
C LYS A 33 -0.17 13.59 1.64
N THR A 34 -0.31 13.16 0.39
CA THR A 34 -1.60 13.06 -0.30
C THR A 34 -1.77 11.72 -1.01
N ASN A 35 -3.01 11.38 -1.38
CA ASN A 35 -3.29 10.16 -2.14
C ASN A 35 -2.66 10.20 -3.53
N GLU A 36 -2.61 11.38 -4.16
CA GLU A 36 -2.00 11.56 -5.48
C GLU A 36 -0.51 11.19 -5.43
N GLN A 37 0.21 11.66 -4.41
CA GLN A 37 1.61 11.27 -4.17
C GLN A 37 1.74 9.78 -3.95
N LEU A 38 0.84 9.17 -3.16
CA LEU A 38 0.83 7.73 -2.96
C LEU A 38 0.70 7.00 -4.30
N TYR A 39 -0.23 7.41 -5.16
CA TYR A 39 -0.50 6.77 -6.45
C TYR A 39 0.65 6.97 -7.44
N GLU A 40 1.28 8.15 -7.45
CA GLU A 40 2.48 8.42 -8.23
C GLU A 40 3.64 7.50 -7.83
N HIS A 41 3.88 7.34 -6.53
CA HIS A 41 4.94 6.46 -6.03
C HIS A 41 4.65 4.98 -6.29
N LEU A 42 3.40 4.56 -6.18
CA LEU A 42 2.99 3.18 -6.48
C LEU A 42 2.96 2.90 -7.99
N GLN A 43 2.91 3.94 -8.82
CA GLN A 43 2.57 3.87 -10.26
C GLN A 43 1.26 3.10 -10.52
N LEU A 44 0.40 3.02 -9.51
CA LEU A 44 -0.76 2.15 -9.45
C LEU A 44 -1.85 2.83 -8.63
N VAL A 45 -3.11 2.57 -8.99
CA VAL A 45 -4.27 3.05 -8.23
C VAL A 45 -4.79 1.90 -7.35
N PRO A 46 -4.71 2.02 -6.02
CA PRO A 46 -5.32 1.07 -5.10
C PRO A 46 -6.83 1.05 -5.28
N THR A 47 -7.38 -0.14 -5.43
CA THR A 47 -8.83 -0.35 -5.63
C THR A 47 -9.55 -0.67 -4.31
N ARG A 48 -8.88 -1.36 -3.39
CA ARG A 48 -9.43 -1.73 -2.08
C ARG A 48 -8.33 -2.09 -1.08
N VAL A 49 -8.68 -1.99 0.21
CA VAL A 49 -7.92 -2.58 1.31
C VAL A 49 -8.47 -3.99 1.54
N HIS A 50 -7.61 -5.00 1.55
CA HIS A 50 -7.98 -6.39 1.76
C HIS A 50 -7.35 -6.92 3.05
N TYR A 51 -8.17 -7.52 3.91
CA TYR A 51 -7.73 -8.23 5.11
C TYR A 51 -7.84 -9.73 4.88
N PHE A 52 -6.71 -10.42 4.78
CA PHE A 52 -6.70 -11.87 4.65
C PHE A 52 -6.76 -12.50 6.04
N PRO A 53 -7.69 -13.43 6.34
CA PRO A 53 -7.85 -13.99 7.69
C PRO A 53 -6.61 -14.65 8.29
N LEU A 54 -5.68 -15.11 7.45
CA LEU A 54 -4.44 -15.79 7.84
C LEU A 54 -3.23 -14.85 7.89
N GLU A 55 -3.40 -13.59 7.51
CA GLU A 55 -2.32 -12.61 7.46
C GLU A 55 -2.52 -11.56 8.55
N ARG A 56 -1.42 -11.20 9.23
CA ARG A 56 -1.47 -10.23 10.33
C ARG A 56 -1.65 -8.80 9.84
N GLU A 57 -1.21 -8.53 8.62
CA GLU A 57 -1.21 -7.19 8.05
C GLU A 57 -2.23 -7.09 6.90
N PRO A 58 -2.90 -5.93 6.73
CA PRO A 58 -3.70 -5.69 5.54
C PRO A 58 -2.84 -5.41 4.31
N TYR A 59 -3.48 -5.59 3.17
CA TYR A 59 -2.91 -5.30 1.87
C TYR A 59 -3.73 -4.25 1.14
N LEU A 60 -3.07 -3.35 0.42
CA LEU A 60 -3.73 -2.62 -0.67
C LEU A 60 -3.71 -3.50 -1.91
N GLU A 61 -4.85 -3.68 -2.54
CA GLU A 61 -4.93 -4.34 -3.83
C GLU A 61 -5.00 -3.31 -4.94
N CYS A 62 -3.98 -3.33 -5.78
CA CYS A 62 -3.94 -2.58 -7.03
C CYS A 62 -4.28 -3.54 -8.17
N VAL A 63 -5.32 -3.24 -8.94
CA VAL A 63 -5.70 -4.07 -10.09
C VAL A 63 -5.16 -3.41 -11.35
N THR A 64 -4.27 -4.11 -12.03
CA THR A 64 -3.83 -3.77 -13.39
C THR A 64 -4.54 -4.68 -14.39
N TYR A 65 -4.47 -4.36 -15.69
CA TYR A 65 -5.05 -5.19 -16.75
C TYR A 65 -4.52 -6.63 -16.75
N GLU A 66 -3.29 -6.84 -16.27
CA GLU A 66 -2.63 -8.14 -16.35
C GLU A 66 -2.66 -8.90 -15.01
N LYS A 67 -2.55 -8.19 -13.87
CA LYS A 67 -2.37 -8.80 -12.55
C LYS A 67 -2.91 -7.94 -11.41
N THR A 68 -3.24 -8.60 -10.31
CA THR A 68 -3.45 -7.94 -9.01
C THR A 68 -2.11 -7.86 -8.28
N ILE A 69 -1.71 -6.63 -7.93
CA ILE A 69 -0.52 -6.36 -7.12
C ILE A 69 -1.00 -6.13 -5.69
N LYS A 70 -0.43 -6.90 -4.77
CA LYS A 70 -0.68 -6.75 -3.34
C LYS A 70 0.43 -5.90 -2.73
N ILE A 71 0.05 -4.79 -2.11
CA ILE A 71 0.96 -3.93 -1.37
C ILE A 71 0.74 -4.19 0.11
N LYS A 72 1.73 -4.79 0.75
CA LYS A 72 1.72 -5.05 2.18
C LYS A 72 1.85 -3.74 2.94
N LEU A 73 0.95 -3.49 3.88
CA LEU A 73 1.05 -2.35 4.80
C LEU A 73 1.72 -2.80 6.10
N ILE A 74 2.73 -2.06 6.54
CA ILE A 74 3.53 -2.41 7.72
C ILE A 74 3.30 -1.35 8.79
N LYS A 75 2.90 -1.80 9.99
CA LYS A 75 2.74 -0.92 11.15
C LYS A 75 4.11 -0.48 11.65
N GLY A 76 4.26 0.81 11.91
CA GLY A 76 5.44 1.32 12.58
C GLY A 76 5.41 0.89 14.04
N THR A 77 6.54 0.38 14.55
CA THR A 77 6.80 0.40 15.99
C THR A 77 7.05 1.84 16.41
N LEU A 78 6.19 2.36 17.28
CA LEU A 78 6.42 3.60 18.02
C LEU A 78 7.66 3.46 18.92
#